data_AF-A0A382WUL7-F1
#
_entry.id   AF-A0A382WUL7-F1
#
_cell.length_a   1.000
_cell.length_b   1.000
_cell.length_c   1.000
_cell.angle_alpha   90.00
_cell.angle_beta   90.00
_cell.angle_gamma   90.00
#
_symmetry.space_group_name_H-M   'P 1'
#
loop_
_entity.id
_entity.type
_entity.pdbx_description
1 polymer ?
#
loop_
_entity_poly.entity_id
_entity_poly.type
_entity_poly.pdbx_seq_one_letter_code
_entity_poly.pdbx_strand_id
1 'polypeptide(L)'
;MNKRNHIGEEPHTHTKVTPRTLILGIFLIPVNVYWMTLVEVKYYSLDSSCLPLFIQPIFILFTIILLNLLIKRLKPAAALTQAELLTVYIMVALSCTFAGHDTIQNMFGAIVHPFWFASPENEWQNLFWHYIPRWLTITDLYSLKGFYEGESSIYIARNVAIWIKPLLLWGLLFLLMMFSMLCINTIIRKQWTEQEKLAYPIIQLPLKLSEDMGTKLIQDR
;
A
#
# COMPACT_ATOMS: atom_id res chain seq x y z
N MET A 1 30.17 7.09 -48.70
CA MET A 1 29.21 8.01 -48.06
C MET A 1 27.93 7.23 -47.73
N ASN A 2 27.83 6.66 -46.53
CA ASN A 2 26.53 6.34 -45.92
C ASN A 2 26.74 6.10 -44.41
N LYS A 3 26.36 7.08 -43.59
CA LYS A 3 26.48 7.04 -42.12
C LYS A 3 25.43 6.08 -41.58
N ARG A 4 25.87 4.97 -40.95
CA ARG A 4 25.02 4.19 -40.05
C ARG A 4 24.78 5.04 -38.81
N ASN A 5 23.52 5.37 -38.56
CA ASN A 5 23.07 6.00 -37.34
C ASN A 5 23.29 5.02 -36.19
N HIS A 6 24.36 5.22 -35.43
CA HIS A 6 24.49 4.67 -34.09
C HIS A 6 23.46 5.39 -33.23
N ILE A 7 22.35 4.70 -32.95
CA ILE A 7 21.49 5.02 -31.82
C ILE A 7 22.36 4.77 -30.60
N GLY A 8 22.85 5.85 -29.98
CA GLY A 8 23.55 5.76 -28.71
C GLY A 8 22.59 5.20 -27.69
N GLU A 9 22.89 4.00 -27.18
CA GLU A 9 22.32 3.53 -25.93
C GLU A 9 22.74 4.56 -24.87
N GLU A 10 21.78 5.34 -24.37
CA GLU A 10 22.01 6.15 -23.18
C GLU A 10 22.47 5.21 -22.06
N PRO A 11 23.55 5.54 -21.33
CA PRO A 11 24.00 4.70 -20.25
C PRO A 11 22.86 4.59 -19.24
N HIS A 12 22.33 3.38 -19.06
CA HIS A 12 21.42 3.07 -17.96
C HIS A 12 22.13 3.43 -16.66
N THR A 13 21.90 4.64 -16.16
CA THR A 13 22.44 5.09 -14.87
C THR A 13 21.91 4.13 -13.84
N HIS A 14 22.79 3.26 -13.33
CA HIS A 14 22.45 2.27 -12.32
C HIS A 14 21.63 2.94 -11.21
N THR A 15 20.37 2.52 -11.08
CA THR A 15 19.41 2.96 -10.08
C THR A 15 19.93 2.61 -8.70
N LYS A 16 20.79 3.46 -8.11
CA LYS A 16 21.28 3.22 -6.76
C LYS A 16 20.19 3.64 -5.78
N VAL A 17 19.42 2.66 -5.33
CA VAL A 17 18.55 2.83 -4.15
C VAL A 17 19.45 3.19 -2.98
N THR A 18 19.25 4.38 -2.43
CA THR A 18 20.04 4.87 -1.30
C THR A 18 19.32 4.55 0.02
N PRO A 19 20.07 4.25 1.11
CA PRO A 19 19.47 4.01 2.42
C PRO A 19 18.60 5.17 2.93
N ARG A 20 18.94 6.43 2.60
CA ARG A 20 18.14 7.62 2.95
C ARG A 20 16.70 7.54 2.41
N THR A 21 16.54 6.95 1.23
CA THR A 21 15.25 6.81 0.55
C THR A 21 14.38 5.77 1.26
N LEU A 22 14.99 4.67 1.69
CA LEU A 22 14.31 3.64 2.46
C LEU A 22 13.84 4.18 3.81
N ILE A 23 14.68 4.96 4.50
CA ILE A 23 14.31 5.59 5.78
C ILE A 23 13.13 6.55 5.58
N LEU A 24 13.19 7.39 4.55
CA LEU A 24 12.11 8.32 4.22
C LEU A 24 10.80 7.57 3.92
N GLY A 25 10.86 6.51 3.10
CA GLY A 25 9.70 5.67 2.80
C GLY A 25 9.12 5.00 4.05
N ILE A 26 9.96 4.41 4.91
CA ILE A 26 9.54 3.79 6.17
C ILE A 26 8.82 4.78 7.08
N PHE A 27 9.30 6.04 7.14
CA PHE A 27 8.65 7.08 7.94
C PHE A 27 7.31 7.53 7.34
N LEU A 28 7.23 7.61 6.00
CA LEU A 28 6.01 8.06 5.31
C LEU A 28 4.90 7.01 5.29
N ILE A 29 5.24 5.71 5.38
CA ILE A 29 4.24 4.64 5.39
C ILE A 29 3.23 4.81 6.55
N PRO A 30 3.63 4.91 7.84
CA PRO A 30 2.69 5.14 8.94
C PRO A 30 1.85 6.41 8.76
N VAL A 31 2.44 7.50 8.25
CA VAL A 31 1.74 8.75 7.99
C VAL A 31 0.66 8.57 6.93
N ASN A 32 1.00 7.89 5.84
CA ASN A 32 0.07 7.57 4.75
C ASN A 32 -1.06 6.65 5.23
N VAL A 33 -0.72 5.56 5.94
CA VAL A 33 -1.70 4.60 6.47
C VAL A 33 -2.64 5.28 7.47
N TYR A 34 -2.11 6.10 8.38
CA TYR A 34 -2.93 6.85 9.34
C TYR A 34 -3.89 7.80 8.64
N TRP A 35 -3.40 8.56 7.65
CA TRP A 35 -4.24 9.45 6.86
C TRP A 35 -5.32 8.66 6.11
N MET A 36 -4.96 7.53 5.50
CA MET A 36 -5.88 6.63 4.82
C MET A 36 -7.02 6.20 5.73
N THR A 37 -6.69 5.66 6.90
CA THR A 37 -7.66 5.18 7.89
C THR A 37 -8.56 6.30 8.40
N LEU A 38 -8.05 7.52 8.56
CA LEU A 38 -8.89 8.65 8.93
C LEU A 38 -9.92 8.98 7.84
N VAL A 39 -9.53 9.02 6.57
CA VAL A 39 -10.43 9.40 5.47
C VAL A 39 -11.47 8.31 5.22
N GLU A 40 -11.05 7.05 5.17
CA GLU A 40 -11.92 5.91 4.84
C GLU A 40 -12.76 5.47 6.03
N VAL A 41 -12.14 5.18 7.18
CA VAL A 41 -12.84 4.56 8.32
C VAL A 41 -13.50 5.61 9.22
N LYS A 42 -12.83 6.72 9.50
CA LYS A 42 -13.37 7.70 10.45
C LYS A 42 -14.36 8.65 9.79
N TYR A 43 -14.01 9.20 8.64
CA TYR A 43 -14.82 10.22 7.97
C TYR A 43 -15.72 9.66 6.87
N TYR A 44 -15.56 8.38 6.47
CA TYR A 44 -16.36 7.72 5.41
C TYR A 44 -16.58 8.61 4.18
N SER A 45 -15.56 9.39 3.82
CA SER A 45 -15.71 10.47 2.84
C SER A 45 -15.37 10.01 1.43
N LEU A 46 -14.27 9.27 1.28
CA LEU A 46 -13.69 8.89 -0.01
C LEU A 46 -12.94 7.56 0.12
N ASP A 47 -13.39 6.54 -0.62
CA ASP A 47 -12.73 5.23 -0.72
C ASP A 47 -11.57 5.30 -1.71
N SER A 48 -10.53 6.05 -1.32
CA SER A 48 -9.40 6.34 -2.21
C SER A 48 -8.59 5.10 -2.54
N SER A 49 -8.67 4.03 -1.73
CA SER A 49 -8.03 2.74 -2.03
C SER A 49 -8.73 1.96 -3.14
N CYS A 50 -9.97 2.31 -3.49
CA CYS A 50 -10.71 1.67 -4.57
C CYS A 50 -10.44 2.32 -5.94
N LEU A 51 -9.72 3.45 -5.98
CA LEU A 51 -9.39 4.13 -7.22
C LEU A 51 -8.17 3.47 -7.91
N PRO A 52 -8.15 3.38 -9.26
CA PRO A 52 -7.00 2.83 -9.99
C PRO A 52 -5.68 3.58 -9.72
N LEU A 53 -5.78 4.87 -9.42
CA LEU A 53 -4.67 5.71 -9.03
C LEU A 53 -4.91 6.22 -7.61
N PHE A 54 -4.04 5.82 -6.67
CA PHE A 54 -4.13 6.28 -5.29
C PHE A 54 -3.81 7.77 -5.20
N ILE A 55 -4.72 8.54 -4.61
CA ILE A 55 -4.58 9.99 -4.50
C ILE A 55 -3.51 10.36 -3.45
N GLN A 56 -3.48 9.65 -2.32
CA GLN A 56 -2.61 9.95 -1.18
C GLN A 56 -1.11 9.81 -1.54
N PRO A 57 -0.63 8.70 -2.15
CA PRO A 57 0.76 8.58 -2.57
C PRO A 57 1.18 9.63 -3.60
N ILE A 58 0.27 10.02 -4.51
CA ILE A 58 0.52 11.08 -5.49
C ILE A 58 0.67 12.43 -4.81
N PHE A 59 -0.20 12.75 -3.85
CA PHE A 59 -0.10 13.99 -3.08
C PHE A 59 1.18 14.04 -2.23
N ILE A 60 1.55 12.91 -1.59
CA ILE A 60 2.79 12.79 -0.84
C ILE A 60 3.99 12.98 -1.78
N LEU A 61 4.02 12.33 -2.94
CA LEU A 61 5.07 12.50 -3.95
C LEU A 61 5.19 13.95 -4.40
N PHE A 62 4.06 14.61 -4.71
CA PHE A 62 4.02 16.02 -5.08
C PHE A 62 4.62 16.92 -4.00
N THR A 63 4.25 16.68 -2.74
CA THR A 63 4.78 17.42 -1.59
C THR A 63 6.30 17.22 -1.45
N ILE A 64 6.78 15.98 -1.60
CA ILE A 64 8.21 15.68 -1.55
C ILE A 64 8.97 16.38 -2.67
N ILE A 65 8.41 16.43 -3.89
CA ILE A 65 9.03 17.12 -5.02
C ILE A 65 9.18 18.62 -4.72
N LEU A 66 8.15 19.27 -4.18
CA LEU A 66 8.23 20.69 -3.80
C LEU A 66 9.32 20.94 -2.74
N LEU A 67 9.39 20.09 -1.73
CA LEU A 67 10.44 20.16 -0.70
C LEU A 67 11.82 19.90 -1.31
N ASN A 68 11.93 18.96 -2.25
CA ASN A 68 13.17 18.60 -2.91
C ASN A 68 13.68 19.74 -3.82
N LEU A 69 12.79 20.49 -4.47
CA LEU A 69 13.13 21.71 -5.22
C LEU A 69 13.71 22.79 -4.31
N LEU A 70 13.14 22.97 -3.11
CA LEU A 70 13.65 23.91 -2.11
C LEU A 70 15.03 23.46 -1.60
N ILE A 71 15.19 22.17 -1.28
CA ILE A 71 16.47 21.59 -0.86
C ILE A 71 17.52 21.75 -1.95
N LYS A 72 17.18 21.55 -3.22
CA LYS A 72 18.11 21.72 -4.34
C LYS A 72 18.65 23.15 -4.43
N ARG A 73 17.84 24.16 -4.12
CA ARG A 73 18.27 25.58 -4.09
C ARG A 73 19.24 25.87 -2.94
N LEU A 74 19.05 25.23 -1.79
CA LEU A 74 19.86 25.47 -0.59
C LEU A 74 21.12 24.58 -0.52
N LYS A 75 20.98 23.30 -0.86
CA LYS A 75 22.00 22.24 -0.77
C LYS A 75 21.81 21.22 -1.90
N PRO A 76 22.35 21.48 -3.12
CA PRO A 76 22.14 20.62 -4.28
C PRO A 76 22.63 19.17 -4.07
N ALA A 77 23.67 18.96 -3.27
CA ALA A 77 24.18 17.63 -2.93
C ALA A 77 23.21 16.78 -2.10
N ALA A 78 22.25 17.41 -1.40
CA ALA A 78 21.26 16.72 -0.58
C ALA A 78 19.96 16.39 -1.33
N ALA A 79 19.79 16.90 -2.56
CA ALA A 79 18.59 16.66 -3.34
C ALA A 79 18.40 15.17 -3.69
N LEU A 80 17.15 14.72 -3.66
CA LEU A 80 16.76 13.39 -4.11
C LEU A 80 16.74 13.35 -5.63
N THR A 81 17.23 12.25 -6.18
CA THR A 81 17.17 11.93 -7.60
C THR A 81 15.78 11.41 -8.00
N GLN A 82 15.49 11.38 -9.29
CA GLN A 82 14.25 10.82 -9.83
C GLN A 82 14.02 9.37 -9.37
N ALA A 83 15.08 8.55 -9.40
CA ALA A 83 15.05 7.16 -8.94
C ALA A 83 14.64 7.04 -7.46
N GLU A 84 15.15 7.93 -6.61
CA GLU A 84 14.83 7.95 -5.19
C GLU A 84 13.38 8.39 -4.94
N LEU A 85 12.92 9.44 -5.63
CA LEU A 85 11.52 9.90 -5.57
C LEU A 85 10.55 8.78 -5.98
N LEU A 86 10.82 8.10 -7.09
CA LEU A 86 10.01 6.98 -7.57
C LEU A 86 10.04 5.80 -6.59
N THR A 87 11.18 5.53 -5.96
CA THR A 87 11.27 4.48 -4.93
C THR A 87 10.38 4.79 -3.73
N VAL A 88 10.40 6.03 -3.23
CA VAL A 88 9.50 6.45 -2.13
C VAL A 88 8.04 6.32 -2.56
N TYR A 89 7.70 6.79 -3.76
CA TYR A 89 6.35 6.67 -4.29
C TYR A 89 5.89 5.21 -4.33
N ILE A 90 6.71 4.29 -4.83
CA ILE A 90 6.39 2.86 -4.86
C ILE A 90 6.17 2.31 -3.45
N MET A 91 7.04 2.66 -2.48
CA MET A 91 6.89 2.22 -1.08
C MET A 91 5.56 2.69 -0.48
N VAL A 92 5.21 3.95 -0.68
CA VAL A 92 3.97 4.53 -0.15
C VAL A 92 2.75 3.98 -0.89
N ALA A 93 2.80 3.83 -2.21
CA ALA A 93 1.72 3.26 -3.00
C ALA A 93 1.44 1.79 -2.63
N LEU A 94 2.49 0.98 -2.41
CA LEU A 94 2.33 -0.40 -1.93
C LEU A 94 1.68 -0.45 -0.55
N SER A 95 1.95 0.53 0.32
CA SER A 95 1.31 0.59 1.64
C SER A 95 -0.21 0.80 1.54
N CYS A 96 -0.70 1.54 0.55
CA CYS A 96 -2.13 1.70 0.29
C CYS A 96 -2.82 0.38 -0.06
N THR A 97 -2.15 -0.53 -0.77
CA THR A 97 -2.71 -1.86 -1.09
C THR A 97 -3.00 -2.67 0.17
N PHE A 98 -2.10 -2.62 1.15
CA PHE A 98 -2.28 -3.34 2.42
C PHE A 98 -3.20 -2.63 3.41
N ALA A 99 -3.18 -1.30 3.41
CA ALA A 99 -3.99 -0.50 4.31
C ALA A 99 -5.33 -0.09 3.71
N GLY A 100 -5.70 -0.59 2.54
CA GLY A 100 -6.95 -0.24 1.87
C GLY A 100 -8.19 -0.77 2.58
N HIS A 101 -9.34 -0.21 2.21
CA HIS A 101 -10.65 -0.53 2.78
C HIS A 101 -10.93 -2.05 2.83
N ASP A 102 -10.68 -2.75 1.72
CA ASP A 102 -11.05 -4.18 1.58
C ASP A 102 -9.93 -5.18 1.96
N THR A 103 -8.83 -4.71 2.55
CA THR A 103 -7.72 -5.59 2.95
C THR A 103 -7.61 -5.70 4.46
N ILE A 104 -6.59 -5.07 5.09
CA ILE A 104 -6.35 -5.25 6.52
C ILE A 104 -7.46 -4.62 7.37
N GLN A 105 -8.08 -3.52 6.92
CA GLN A 105 -9.16 -2.87 7.66
C GLN A 105 -10.36 -3.82 7.87
N ASN A 106 -10.88 -4.40 6.78
CA ASN A 106 -11.98 -5.36 6.84
C ASN A 106 -11.58 -6.73 7.41
N MET A 107 -10.30 -7.12 7.31
CA MET A 107 -9.79 -8.37 7.88
C MET A 107 -10.06 -8.46 9.39
N PHE A 108 -9.80 -7.38 10.15
CA PHE A 108 -10.08 -7.38 11.58
C PHE A 108 -11.55 -7.64 11.85
N GLY A 109 -12.44 -7.00 11.08
CA GLY A 109 -13.86 -7.26 11.15
C GLY A 109 -14.22 -8.72 10.87
N ALA A 110 -13.65 -9.32 9.83
CA ALA A 110 -13.88 -10.73 9.51
C ALA A 110 -13.42 -11.70 10.62
N ILE A 111 -12.36 -11.34 11.36
CA ILE A 111 -11.85 -12.13 12.48
C ILE A 111 -12.78 -12.07 13.70
N VAL A 112 -13.32 -10.89 14.02
CA VAL A 112 -13.98 -10.62 15.31
C VAL A 112 -15.50 -10.49 15.27
N HIS A 113 -16.09 -9.99 14.19
CA HIS A 113 -17.53 -9.71 14.12
C HIS A 113 -18.43 -10.94 14.23
N PRO A 114 -18.14 -12.09 13.58
CA PRO A 114 -19.14 -13.15 13.45
C PRO A 114 -19.57 -13.79 14.78
N PHE A 115 -18.69 -13.78 15.79
CA PHE A 115 -18.98 -14.33 17.12
C PHE A 115 -19.43 -13.25 18.10
N TRP A 116 -18.89 -12.03 18.01
CA TRP A 116 -19.25 -10.93 18.92
C TRP A 116 -20.66 -10.40 18.70
N PHE A 117 -21.08 -10.25 17.44
CA PHE A 117 -22.39 -9.68 17.09
C PHE A 117 -23.49 -10.74 16.93
N ALA A 118 -23.23 -12.00 17.29
CA ALA A 118 -24.25 -13.03 17.29
C ALA A 118 -25.27 -12.77 18.41
N SER A 119 -26.56 -12.66 18.05
CA SER A 119 -27.65 -12.42 19.00
C SER A 119 -28.79 -13.42 18.77
N PRO A 120 -29.70 -13.61 19.75
CA PRO A 120 -30.87 -14.47 19.55
C PRO A 120 -31.75 -14.00 18.38
N GLU A 121 -31.81 -12.70 18.11
CA GLU A 121 -32.65 -12.11 17.06
C GLU A 121 -32.12 -12.34 15.65
N ASN A 122 -30.78 -12.40 15.48
CA ASN A 122 -30.18 -12.64 14.17
C ASN A 122 -29.88 -14.13 13.90
N GLU A 123 -29.94 -14.96 14.95
CA GLU A 123 -29.73 -16.42 14.89
C GLU A 123 -28.39 -16.84 14.25
N TRP A 124 -27.39 -15.96 14.21
CA TRP A 124 -26.12 -16.23 13.52
C TRP A 124 -25.38 -17.46 14.06
N GLN A 125 -25.57 -17.76 15.33
CA GLN A 125 -25.03 -18.96 15.96
C GLN A 125 -25.53 -20.23 15.28
N ASN A 126 -26.82 -20.32 14.97
CA ASN A 126 -27.41 -21.50 14.34
C ASN A 126 -27.19 -21.51 12.82
N LEU A 127 -27.22 -20.34 12.20
CA LEU A 127 -27.15 -20.20 10.75
C LEU A 127 -25.72 -20.30 10.20
N PHE A 128 -24.74 -19.67 10.86
CA PHE A 128 -23.43 -19.39 10.25
C PHE A 128 -22.24 -19.99 10.98
N TRP A 129 -22.28 -20.20 12.30
CA TRP A 129 -21.09 -20.65 13.06
C TRP A 129 -20.51 -21.98 12.57
N HIS A 130 -21.31 -22.83 11.94
CA HIS A 130 -20.84 -24.10 11.38
C HIS A 130 -19.98 -23.91 10.11
N TYR A 131 -20.20 -22.83 9.36
CA TYR A 131 -19.47 -22.53 8.12
C TYR A 131 -18.21 -21.69 8.37
N ILE A 132 -18.07 -21.13 9.57
CA ILE A 132 -16.98 -20.21 9.89
C ILE A 132 -15.76 -21.00 10.40
N PRO A 133 -14.61 -20.95 9.71
CA PRO A 133 -13.40 -21.62 10.14
C PRO A 133 -12.85 -21.00 11.42
N ARG A 134 -13.00 -21.71 12.54
CA ARG A 134 -12.52 -21.29 13.88
C ARG A 134 -11.01 -21.02 13.96
N TRP A 135 -10.25 -21.43 12.95
CA TRP A 135 -8.80 -21.19 12.86
C TRP A 135 -8.45 -19.85 12.19
N LEU A 136 -9.37 -19.23 11.43
CA LEU A 136 -9.22 -17.89 10.85
C LEU A 136 -9.91 -16.79 11.67
N THR A 137 -10.71 -17.16 12.67
CA THR A 137 -11.50 -16.22 13.46
C THR A 137 -11.22 -16.39 14.95
N ILE A 138 -11.63 -15.41 15.75
CA ILE A 138 -11.56 -15.49 17.21
C ILE A 138 -12.95 -15.86 17.74
N THR A 139 -13.02 -16.97 18.48
CA THR A 139 -14.27 -17.47 19.08
C THR A 139 -14.38 -17.18 20.58
N ASP A 140 -13.30 -16.73 21.24
CA ASP A 140 -13.28 -16.48 22.68
C ASP A 140 -13.93 -15.13 23.01
N LEU A 141 -15.19 -15.16 23.44
CA LEU A 141 -15.98 -13.98 23.79
C LEU A 141 -15.32 -13.13 24.89
N TYR A 142 -14.58 -13.75 25.82
CA TYR A 142 -13.86 -13.02 26.86
C TYR A 142 -12.81 -12.07 26.27
N SER A 143 -12.03 -12.56 25.31
CA SER A 143 -11.02 -11.75 24.64
C SER A 143 -11.62 -10.74 23.67
N LEU A 144 -12.74 -11.07 23.02
CA LEU A 144 -13.49 -10.14 22.18
C LEU A 144 -14.08 -8.99 23.01
N LYS A 145 -14.55 -9.26 24.23
CA LYS A 145 -15.01 -8.23 25.16
C LYS A 145 -13.91 -7.19 25.42
N GLY A 146 -12.69 -7.62 25.70
CA GLY A 146 -11.55 -6.74 25.88
C GLY A 146 -11.15 -5.94 24.62
N PHE A 147 -11.44 -6.47 23.43
CA PHE A 147 -11.20 -5.78 22.15
C PHE A 147 -12.25 -4.69 21.88
N TYR A 148 -13.54 -4.97 22.14
CA TYR A 148 -14.64 -4.04 21.82
C TYR A 148 -14.94 -3.05 22.94
N GLU A 149 -15.03 -3.51 24.19
CA GLU A 149 -15.37 -2.67 25.34
C GLU A 149 -14.14 -1.97 25.94
N GLY A 150 -12.94 -2.46 25.62
CA GLY A 150 -11.69 -1.96 26.20
C GLY A 150 -11.39 -2.60 27.56
N GLU A 151 -10.76 -1.84 28.46
CA GLU A 151 -10.33 -2.28 29.81
C GLU A 151 -9.42 -3.51 29.85
N SER A 152 -8.87 -3.89 28.70
CA SER A 152 -7.92 -5.00 28.56
C SER A 152 -6.62 -4.50 27.95
N SER A 153 -5.58 -5.32 28.04
CA SER A 153 -4.26 -5.00 27.50
C SER A 153 -3.84 -6.05 26.48
N ILE A 154 -3.32 -5.58 25.34
CA ILE A 154 -2.70 -6.43 24.33
C ILE A 154 -1.43 -7.08 24.84
N TYR A 155 -0.84 -6.61 25.95
CA TYR A 155 0.38 -7.17 26.52
C TYR A 155 0.12 -8.39 27.41
N ILE A 156 -1.15 -8.74 27.65
CA ILE A 156 -1.52 -9.95 28.38
C ILE A 156 -1.26 -11.17 27.48
N ALA A 157 -0.42 -12.10 27.94
CA ALA A 157 -0.01 -13.26 27.15
C ALA A 157 -1.19 -14.08 26.59
N ARG A 158 -2.26 -14.23 27.36
CA ARG A 158 -3.50 -14.89 26.91
C ARG A 158 -4.13 -14.19 25.73
N ASN A 159 -4.25 -12.85 25.79
CA ASN A 159 -4.81 -12.06 24.70
C ASN A 159 -3.93 -12.21 23.46
N VAL A 160 -2.61 -12.05 23.57
CA VAL A 160 -1.73 -12.24 22.40
C VAL A 160 -1.86 -13.64 21.79
N ALA A 161 -1.86 -14.69 22.61
CA ALA A 161 -1.85 -16.07 22.16
C ALA A 161 -3.04 -16.42 21.25
N ILE A 162 -4.23 -15.90 21.54
CA ILE A 162 -5.43 -16.17 20.74
C ILE A 162 -5.41 -15.46 19.37
N TRP A 163 -4.68 -14.35 19.24
CA TRP A 163 -4.57 -13.57 18.01
C TRP A 163 -3.50 -14.11 17.06
N ILE A 164 -2.44 -14.74 17.60
CA ILE A 164 -1.31 -15.24 16.78
C ILE A 164 -1.78 -16.14 15.65
N LYS A 165 -2.60 -17.16 15.95
CA LYS A 165 -3.00 -18.17 14.95
C LYS A 165 -3.84 -17.57 13.81
N PRO A 166 -4.94 -16.82 14.07
CA PRO A 166 -5.68 -16.14 13.01
C PRO A 166 -4.81 -15.18 12.20
N LEU A 167 -4.00 -14.33 12.85
CA LEU A 167 -3.16 -13.35 12.16
C LEU A 167 -2.10 -14.00 11.27
N LEU A 168 -1.50 -15.11 11.70
CA LEU A 168 -0.54 -15.86 10.88
C LEU A 168 -1.20 -16.48 9.65
N LEU A 169 -2.41 -17.03 9.78
CA LEU A 169 -3.11 -17.67 8.66
C LEU A 169 -3.65 -16.64 7.66
N TRP A 170 -4.18 -15.52 8.14
CA TRP A 170 -4.52 -14.39 7.28
C TRP A 170 -3.29 -13.79 6.60
N GLY A 171 -2.18 -13.62 7.34
CA GLY A 171 -0.92 -13.15 6.78
C GLY A 171 -0.38 -14.07 5.69
N LEU A 172 -0.44 -15.39 5.90
CA LEU A 172 -0.07 -16.38 4.90
C LEU A 172 -0.97 -16.30 3.66
N LEU A 173 -2.29 -16.16 3.85
CA LEU A 173 -3.24 -15.99 2.75
C LEU A 173 -2.90 -14.76 1.89
N PHE A 174 -2.66 -13.60 2.52
CA PHE A 174 -2.27 -12.38 1.81
C PHE A 174 -0.94 -12.53 1.09
N LEU A 175 0.05 -13.17 1.72
CA LEU A 175 1.35 -13.42 1.12
C LEU A 175 1.22 -14.29 -0.14
N LEU A 176 0.45 -15.38 -0.06
CA LEU A 176 0.21 -16.26 -1.21
C LEU A 176 -0.54 -15.52 -2.32
N MET A 177 -1.56 -14.73 -1.98
CA MET A 177 -2.31 -13.94 -2.95
C MET A 177 -1.40 -12.92 -3.68
N MET A 178 -0.58 -12.17 -2.94
CA MET A 178 0.38 -11.23 -3.51
C MET A 178 1.42 -11.93 -4.39
N PHE A 179 1.92 -13.08 -3.94
CA PHE A 179 2.84 -13.89 -4.72
C PHE A 179 2.21 -14.38 -6.03
N SER A 180 0.99 -14.90 -5.99
CA SER A 180 0.24 -15.30 -7.18
C SER A 180 0.01 -14.14 -8.14
N MET A 181 -0.38 -12.96 -7.64
CA MET A 181 -0.53 -11.76 -8.46
C MET A 181 0.79 -11.33 -9.10
N LEU A 182 1.91 -11.44 -8.38
CA LEU A 182 3.23 -11.18 -8.93
C LEU A 182 3.59 -12.18 -10.05
N CYS A 183 3.32 -13.47 -9.86
CA CYS A 183 3.53 -14.50 -10.89
C CYS A 183 2.68 -14.24 -12.14
N ILE A 184 1.41 -13.87 -11.96
CA ILE A 184 0.54 -13.52 -13.09
C ILE A 184 1.09 -12.29 -13.82
N ASN A 185 1.52 -11.26 -13.07
CA ASN A 185 2.11 -10.06 -13.64
C ASN A 185 3.37 -10.37 -14.45
N THR A 186 4.27 -11.23 -13.97
CA THR A 186 5.50 -11.57 -14.70
C THR A 186 5.23 -12.30 -16.02
N ILE A 187 4.23 -13.20 -16.05
CA ILE A 187 3.84 -13.93 -17.26
C ILE A 187 3.22 -12.96 -18.28
N ILE A 188 2.25 -12.16 -17.84
CA ILE A 188 1.46 -11.31 -18.73
C ILE A 188 2.21 -10.05 -19.17
N ARG A 189 3.12 -9.53 -18.35
CA ARG A 189 3.89 -8.30 -18.63
C ARG A 189 4.51 -8.31 -20.01
N LYS A 190 5.10 -9.43 -20.44
CA LYS A 190 5.75 -9.54 -21.75
C LYS A 190 4.75 -9.38 -22.90
N GLN A 191 3.63 -10.09 -22.82
CA GLN A 191 2.57 -10.02 -23.83
C GLN A 191 1.98 -8.60 -23.95
N TRP A 192 1.64 -7.99 -22.81
CA TRP A 192 1.06 -6.64 -22.79
C TRP A 192 2.03 -5.56 -23.28
N THR A 193 3.32 -5.68 -22.95
CA THR A 193 4.31 -4.67 -23.32
C THR A 193 4.73 -4.80 -24.78
N GLU A 194 5.02 -6.01 -25.25
CA GLU A 194 5.67 -6.23 -26.55
C GLU A 194 4.65 -6.42 -27.68
N GLN A 195 3.56 -7.16 -27.44
CA GLN A 195 2.60 -7.54 -28.48
C GLN A 195 1.42 -6.59 -28.52
N GLU A 196 0.76 -6.37 -27.38
CA GLU A 196 -0.48 -5.58 -27.30
C GLU A 196 -0.24 -4.09 -27.11
N LYS A 197 0.98 -3.70 -26.71
CA LYS A 197 1.39 -2.31 -26.47
C LYS A 197 0.39 -1.57 -25.59
N LEU A 198 -0.05 -2.23 -24.52
CA LEU A 198 -1.05 -1.67 -23.62
C LEU A 198 -0.52 -0.36 -23.02
N ALA A 199 -1.34 0.70 -23.10
CA ALA A 199 -0.98 1.95 -22.46
C ALA A 199 -1.06 1.78 -20.93
N TYR A 200 -0.03 2.27 -20.22
CA TYR A 200 0.00 2.31 -18.75
C TYR A 200 -0.24 3.75 -18.26
N PRO A 201 -1.48 4.28 -18.28
CA PRO A 201 -1.75 5.68 -17.96
C PRO A 201 -1.47 6.02 -16.49
N ILE A 202 -1.66 5.06 -15.58
CA ILE A 202 -1.54 5.24 -14.13
C ILE A 202 -0.10 5.59 -13.72
N ILE A 203 0.90 5.07 -14.43
CA ILE A 203 2.32 5.36 -14.13
C ILE A 203 2.78 6.70 -14.72
N GLN A 204 2.05 7.29 -15.67
CA GLN A 204 2.50 8.48 -16.38
C GLN A 204 2.56 9.70 -15.46
N LEU A 205 1.57 9.85 -14.57
CA LEU A 205 1.52 10.96 -13.63
C LEU A 205 2.72 10.96 -12.66
N PRO A 206 2.98 9.90 -11.87
CA PRO A 206 4.14 9.88 -10.96
C PRO A 206 5.46 9.96 -11.72
N LEU A 207 5.55 9.37 -12.92
CA LEU A 207 6.74 9.45 -13.75
C LEU A 207 7.02 10.89 -14.18
N LYS A 208 6.03 11.59 -14.75
CA LYS A 208 6.17 13.00 -15.18
C LYS A 208 6.42 13.95 -14.02
N LEU A 209 5.82 13.71 -12.86
CA LEU A 209 6.09 14.48 -11.65
C LEU A 209 7.54 14.30 -11.18
N SER A 210 8.08 13.09 -11.30
CA SER A 210 9.47 12.79 -10.93
C SER A 210 10.50 13.25 -11.97
N GLU A 211 10.12 13.32 -13.24
CA GLU A 211 10.98 13.72 -14.36
C GLU A 211 11.35 15.20 -14.25
N ASP A 212 12.66 15.49 -14.36
CA ASP A 212 13.22 16.82 -14.13
C ASP A 212 12.71 17.47 -12.83
N MET A 213 12.37 16.66 -11.81
CA MET A 213 11.88 17.14 -10.52
C MET A 213 10.60 17.99 -10.64
N GLY A 214 9.77 17.70 -11.65
CA GLY A 214 8.51 18.41 -11.92
C GLY A 214 8.69 19.78 -12.60
N THR A 215 9.92 20.19 -12.93
CA THR A 215 10.19 21.54 -13.47
C THR A 215 9.64 21.74 -14.88
N LYS A 216 9.62 20.71 -15.73
CA LYS A 216 9.02 20.76 -17.08
C LYS A 216 7.51 21.03 -17.02
N LEU A 217 6.79 20.41 -16.07
CA LEU A 217 5.34 20.62 -15.90
C LEU A 217 4.98 22.05 -15.48
N ILE A 218 5.90 22.76 -14.83
CA ILE A 218 5.71 24.15 -14.39
C ILE A 218 6.08 25.13 -15.51
N GLN A 219 6.99 24.74 -16.42
CA GLN A 219 7.51 25.60 -17.49
C GLN A 219 6.71 25.50 -18.81
N ASP A 220 5.99 24.40 -19.05
CA ASP A 220 5.12 24.22 -20.23
C ASP A 220 3.74 24.92 -20.12
N ARG A 221 3.69 26.09 -19.46
CA ARG A 221 2.52 26.97 -19.38
C ARG A 221 2.88 28.39 -19.76
#